data_AF-A0A1P8WKK8-F1
#
_entry.id   AF-A0A1P8WKK8-F1
#
_cell.length_a   1.000
_cell.length_b   1.000
_cell.length_c   1.000
_cell.angle_alpha   90.00
_cell.angle_beta   90.00
_cell.angle_gamma   90.00
#
_symmetry.space_group_name_H-M   'P 1'
#
loop_
_entity.id
_entity.type
_entity.pdbx_description
1 polymer ?
#
loop_
_entity_poly.entity_id
_entity_poly.type
_entity_poly.pdbx_seq_one_letter_code
_entity_poly.pdbx_strand_id
1 'polypeptide(L)'
;MLERVAYKGLTFDDVLLEPGYSEVMPSDVDLSSRLTRNIALHVPIVSSPMDTVTESEMAISMAQLGGIGIIHKNMSIEQQAMEVDRVKRSEHGVIVDPVTLPPETTVGEASRIMDERNIGGVPITVDGKLVGILTRRDLRFLESRDRPVAEVMTKDKLITAQENTSLEDAERILLENRVEKLLLVDDQYQLRGLITIKDIDKNVQFPQASKDHRGRLRVGAAVGVHDLDRVTQLIEKGVDVLVVDSAHGHSKNVIETIQAIKKEFEIDVIAGNVATAEGTKALADAGADGIKVGIGPGSICTTRIISGVGVPQLTAIANAARALEGSGVPVIADGGIRYSGDMTKALAAGAWSVMIGGLLAGVDESPGEMILYQGRSFKRYRGMGSMGAMVKGSSERYRQSKVDSKDSSKLVPEGVEGRVPYKGGLQPLLYQLTGGLRSGMGYVGVNTIQDMRTKARFIEISAASVRENHPHDIAITQEAPNYSVEHSSDSHG
;
A
#
# COMPACT_ATOMS: atom_id res chain seq x y z
N MET A 1 -38.34 16.08 12.75
CA MET A 1 -37.46 15.25 11.88
C MET A 1 -36.92 16.06 10.73
N LEU A 2 -37.78 16.72 9.95
CA LEU A 2 -37.38 17.55 8.81
C LEU A 2 -36.37 18.66 9.19
N GLU A 3 -36.52 19.26 10.38
CA GLU A 3 -35.55 20.25 10.92
C GLU A 3 -34.20 19.66 11.38
N ARG A 4 -34.07 18.33 11.43
CA ARG A 4 -32.83 17.62 11.81
C ARG A 4 -32.09 17.00 10.61
N VAL A 5 -32.54 17.27 9.39
CA VAL A 5 -31.83 16.87 8.16
C VAL A 5 -30.69 17.87 7.95
N ALA A 6 -29.45 17.41 8.07
CA ALA A 6 -28.28 18.31 8.02
C ALA A 6 -28.04 18.90 6.62
N TYR A 7 -27.97 18.06 5.58
CA TYR A 7 -27.75 18.46 4.19
C TYR A 7 -27.98 17.28 3.23
N LYS A 8 -28.10 17.57 1.93
CA LYS A 8 -28.10 16.57 0.85
C LYS A 8 -26.66 16.15 0.56
N GLY A 9 -26.42 14.85 0.39
CA GLY A 9 -25.12 14.29 -0.01
C GLY A 9 -25.16 13.68 -1.41
N LEU A 10 -23.97 13.57 -2.01
CA LEU A 10 -23.69 13.03 -3.33
C LEU A 10 -22.66 11.89 -3.23
N THR A 11 -22.87 10.84 -4.02
CA THR A 11 -21.91 9.76 -4.27
C THR A 11 -21.39 9.81 -5.71
N PHE A 12 -20.55 8.86 -6.12
CA PHE A 12 -19.92 8.86 -7.44
C PHE A 12 -20.92 8.81 -8.61
N ASP A 13 -22.05 8.12 -8.45
CA ASP A 13 -23.10 7.99 -9.47
C ASP A 13 -24.02 9.22 -9.55
N ASP A 14 -23.97 10.14 -8.58
CA ASP A 14 -24.79 11.35 -8.62
C ASP A 14 -24.17 12.46 -9.48
N VAL A 15 -22.94 12.27 -9.98
CA VAL A 15 -22.19 13.31 -10.70
C VAL A 15 -21.38 12.80 -11.89
N LEU A 16 -21.08 13.70 -12.81
CA LEU A 16 -20.00 13.59 -13.80
C LEU A 16 -19.00 14.73 -13.63
N LEU A 17 -17.80 14.56 -14.20
CA LEU A 17 -16.85 15.66 -14.37
C LEU A 17 -17.19 16.41 -15.65
N GLU A 18 -17.26 17.74 -15.55
CA GLU A 18 -17.48 18.62 -16.69
C GLU A 18 -16.16 18.76 -17.49
N PRO A 19 -16.14 18.43 -18.80
CA PRO A 19 -14.95 18.61 -19.62
C PRO A 19 -14.49 20.07 -19.67
N GLY A 20 -13.17 20.27 -19.69
CA GLY A 20 -12.53 21.58 -19.77
C GLY A 20 -11.76 21.77 -21.08
N TYR A 21 -11.31 22.99 -21.34
CA TYR A 21 -10.32 23.23 -22.38
C TYR A 21 -9.01 22.52 -22.02
N SER A 22 -8.40 21.83 -22.98
CA SER A 22 -7.19 21.03 -22.75
C SER A 22 -6.22 21.13 -23.91
N GLU A 23 -4.97 21.47 -23.61
CA GLU A 23 -3.79 21.23 -24.46
C GLU A 23 -2.97 20.04 -23.93
N VAL A 24 -3.50 19.34 -22.91
CA VAL A 24 -2.79 18.34 -22.13
C VAL A 24 -3.03 16.96 -22.75
N MET A 25 -1.95 16.30 -23.17
CA MET A 25 -2.02 14.90 -23.58
C MET A 25 -1.97 13.98 -22.36
N PRO A 26 -2.78 12.90 -22.31
CA PRO A 26 -2.76 11.94 -21.19
C PRO A 26 -1.37 11.34 -20.87
N SER A 27 -0.47 11.27 -21.84
CA SER A 27 0.92 10.84 -21.65
C SER A 27 1.73 11.79 -20.77
N ASP A 28 1.36 13.07 -20.76
CA ASP A 28 2.20 14.15 -20.22
C ASP A 28 1.78 14.54 -18.79
N VAL A 29 0.66 14.00 -18.30
CA VAL A 29 0.18 14.32 -16.94
C VAL A 29 1.07 13.69 -15.87
N ASP A 30 1.24 14.43 -14.78
CA ASP A 30 1.92 13.97 -13.58
C ASP A 30 0.91 13.42 -12.57
N LEU A 31 1.08 12.14 -12.24
CA LEU A 31 0.25 11.44 -11.26
C LEU A 31 0.83 11.53 -9.85
N SER A 32 1.98 12.18 -9.68
CA SER A 32 2.61 12.35 -8.37
C SER A 32 1.64 13.01 -7.40
N SER A 33 1.57 12.44 -6.20
CA SER A 33 0.60 12.78 -5.19
C SER A 33 1.16 12.62 -3.78
N ARG A 34 0.31 12.77 -2.76
CA ARG A 34 0.68 12.75 -1.34
C ARG A 34 -0.16 11.74 -0.58
N LEU A 35 0.51 10.91 0.21
CA LEU A 35 -0.11 10.00 1.16
C LEU A 35 -0.28 10.68 2.52
N THR A 36 0.77 11.38 2.95
CA THR A 36 0.85 12.12 4.22
C THR A 36 1.49 13.48 3.99
N ARG A 37 1.75 14.22 5.07
CA ARG A 37 2.54 15.45 5.01
C ARG A 37 3.91 15.23 4.36
N ASN A 38 4.58 14.14 4.72
CA ASN A 38 5.99 13.89 4.40
C ASN A 38 6.22 12.76 3.39
N ILE A 39 5.18 11.99 3.03
CA ILE A 39 5.26 10.86 2.09
C ILE A 39 4.52 11.20 0.81
N ALA A 40 5.28 11.33 -0.27
CA ALA A 40 4.78 11.40 -1.63
C ALA A 40 4.59 10.00 -2.23
N LEU A 41 3.72 9.89 -3.24
CA LEU A 41 3.52 8.71 -4.07
C LEU A 41 3.64 9.10 -5.53
N HIS A 42 4.14 8.20 -6.37
CA HIS A 42 4.18 8.40 -7.83
C HIS A 42 2.82 8.11 -8.49
N VAL A 43 2.00 7.29 -7.83
CA VAL A 43 0.65 6.93 -8.25
C VAL A 43 -0.28 7.08 -7.04
N PRO A 44 -1.46 7.73 -7.18
CA PRO A 44 -2.33 8.06 -6.04
C PRO A 44 -3.18 6.87 -5.55
N ILE A 45 -2.61 5.67 -5.49
CA ILE A 45 -3.31 4.42 -5.15
C ILE A 45 -2.65 3.76 -3.95
N VAL A 46 -3.49 3.41 -2.97
CA VAL A 46 -3.11 2.73 -1.72
C VAL A 46 -3.90 1.43 -1.60
N SER A 47 -3.27 0.30 -1.28
CA SER A 47 -4.02 -0.95 -1.02
C SER A 47 -4.53 -1.01 0.42
N SER A 48 -5.79 -1.41 0.59
CA SER A 48 -6.47 -1.36 1.89
C SER A 48 -5.91 -2.37 2.91
N PRO A 49 -5.85 -2.05 4.23
CA PRO A 49 -5.38 -2.94 5.28
C PRO A 49 -6.41 -4.02 5.62
N MET A 50 -6.58 -4.97 4.72
CA MET A 50 -7.52 -6.08 4.87
C MET A 50 -6.83 -7.42 4.63
N ASP A 51 -7.26 -8.45 5.36
CA ASP A 51 -6.72 -9.82 5.32
C ASP A 51 -7.03 -10.60 4.03
N THR A 52 -7.70 -9.96 3.08
CA THR A 52 -7.95 -10.46 1.73
C THR A 52 -7.42 -9.52 0.66
N VAL A 53 -6.65 -8.49 1.04
CA VAL A 53 -6.12 -7.48 0.12
C VAL A 53 -4.61 -7.32 0.27
N THR A 54 -4.10 -7.03 1.47
CA THR A 54 -2.70 -6.56 1.60
C THR A 54 -1.89 -7.32 2.65
N GLU A 55 -0.97 -8.14 2.16
CA GLU A 55 0.21 -8.67 2.86
C GLU A 55 1.49 -8.26 2.08
N SER A 56 2.66 -8.83 2.37
CA SER A 56 3.94 -8.42 1.78
C SER A 56 3.96 -8.45 0.25
N GLU A 57 3.40 -9.48 -0.41
CA GLU A 57 3.40 -9.57 -1.89
C GLU A 57 2.66 -8.40 -2.56
N MET A 58 1.45 -8.08 -2.07
CA MET A 58 0.70 -6.90 -2.49
C MET A 58 1.47 -5.61 -2.19
N ALA A 59 2.03 -5.47 -0.99
CA ALA A 59 2.74 -4.26 -0.59
C ALA A 59 4.01 -4.01 -1.41
N ILE A 60 4.79 -5.05 -1.71
CA ILE A 60 5.96 -5.00 -2.59
C ILE A 60 5.52 -4.52 -3.98
N SER A 61 4.49 -5.16 -4.55
CA SER A 61 4.05 -4.88 -5.91
C SER A 61 3.43 -3.49 -6.04
N MET A 62 2.66 -3.05 -5.03
CA MET A 62 2.13 -1.68 -4.96
C MET A 62 3.27 -0.65 -4.88
N ALA A 63 4.28 -0.89 -4.03
CA ALA A 63 5.41 0.02 -3.91
C ALA A 63 6.25 0.07 -5.20
N GLN A 64 6.52 -1.07 -5.83
CA GLN A 64 7.18 -1.14 -7.15
C GLN A 64 6.44 -0.33 -8.22
N LEU A 65 5.10 -0.34 -8.20
CA LEU A 65 4.27 0.38 -9.17
C LEU A 65 3.96 1.83 -8.77
N GLY A 66 4.66 2.37 -7.77
CA GLY A 66 4.57 3.78 -7.37
C GLY A 66 3.41 4.14 -6.44
N GLY A 67 2.65 3.14 -5.98
CA GLY A 67 1.70 3.28 -4.88
C GLY A 67 2.32 2.87 -3.55
N ILE A 68 1.48 2.41 -2.62
CA ILE A 68 1.92 1.83 -1.34
C ILE A 68 0.88 0.82 -0.84
N GLY A 69 1.33 -0.25 -0.17
CA GLY A 69 0.45 -1.17 0.53
C GLY A 69 0.43 -0.95 2.03
N ILE A 70 -0.75 -1.08 2.66
CA ILE A 70 -0.91 -1.06 4.11
C ILE A 70 -1.16 -2.48 4.62
N ILE A 71 -0.20 -3.06 5.34
CA ILE A 71 -0.33 -4.40 5.94
C ILE A 71 -1.43 -4.38 7.01
N HIS A 72 -2.37 -5.33 6.95
CA HIS A 72 -3.46 -5.42 7.91
C HIS A 72 -2.99 -5.88 9.31
N LYS A 73 -3.80 -5.59 10.34
CA LYS A 73 -3.52 -5.99 11.74
C LYS A 73 -4.16 -7.31 12.19
N ASN A 74 -4.92 -7.98 11.31
CA ASN A 74 -5.63 -9.25 11.61
C ASN A 74 -4.68 -10.47 11.70
N MET A 75 -3.58 -10.33 12.43
CA MET A 75 -2.52 -11.32 12.68
C MET A 75 -1.76 -10.92 13.96
N SER A 76 -0.84 -11.78 14.44
CA SER A 76 -0.04 -11.43 15.62
C SER A 76 0.86 -10.21 15.38
N ILE A 77 1.42 -9.62 16.44
CA ILE A 77 2.34 -8.49 16.32
C ILE A 77 3.59 -8.92 15.55
N GLU A 78 4.12 -10.09 15.88
CA GLU A 78 5.31 -10.67 15.28
C GLU A 78 5.09 -10.98 13.80
N GLN A 79 3.92 -11.54 13.46
CA GLN A 79 3.57 -11.84 12.07
C GLN A 79 3.49 -10.56 11.24
N GLN A 80 2.82 -9.52 11.73
CA GLN A 80 2.73 -8.25 11.01
C GLN A 80 4.10 -7.59 10.84
N ALA A 81 4.93 -7.63 11.88
CA ALA A 81 6.30 -7.13 11.84
C ALA A 81 7.15 -7.91 10.81
N MET A 82 6.96 -9.23 10.68
CA MET A 82 7.61 -10.04 9.64
C MET A 82 7.14 -9.66 8.23
N GLU A 83 5.84 -9.37 8.02
CA GLU A 83 5.35 -8.89 6.72
C GLU A 83 6.00 -7.55 6.35
N VAL A 84 6.11 -6.61 7.30
CA VAL A 84 6.85 -5.34 7.08
C VAL A 84 8.32 -5.61 6.73
N ASP A 85 9.01 -6.43 7.51
CA ASP A 85 10.42 -6.77 7.29
C ASP A 85 10.65 -7.39 5.89
N ARG A 86 9.74 -8.26 5.42
CA ARG A 86 9.79 -8.81 4.06
C ARG A 86 9.73 -7.72 2.99
N VAL A 87 8.82 -6.75 3.13
CA VAL A 87 8.72 -5.63 2.17
C VAL A 87 9.99 -4.79 2.22
N LYS A 88 10.46 -4.39 3.41
CA LYS A 88 11.66 -3.56 3.56
C LYS A 88 12.93 -4.24 3.06
N ARG A 89 12.96 -5.58 3.02
CA ARG A 89 14.10 -6.37 2.51
C ARG A 89 14.00 -6.78 1.04
N SER A 90 12.87 -6.54 0.40
CA SER A 90 12.61 -7.03 -0.97
C SER A 90 13.53 -6.40 -2.02
N GLU A 91 13.84 -5.11 -1.85
CA GLU A 91 14.75 -4.33 -2.69
C GLU A 91 15.53 -3.34 -1.85
N HIS A 92 16.80 -3.19 -2.19
CA HIS A 92 17.67 -2.17 -1.61
C HIS A 92 18.42 -1.50 -2.76
N GLY A 93 18.24 -0.20 -3.01
CA GLY A 93 19.00 0.48 -4.07
C GLY A 93 20.51 0.31 -3.87
N VAL A 94 21.03 0.93 -2.81
CA VAL A 94 22.37 0.67 -2.28
C VAL A 94 22.20 0.13 -0.87
N ILE A 95 22.73 -1.05 -0.57
CA ILE A 95 22.74 -1.58 0.79
C ILE A 95 23.80 -0.82 1.57
N VAL A 96 23.38 0.24 2.25
CA VAL A 96 24.21 0.98 3.20
C VAL A 96 24.31 0.16 4.48
N ASP A 97 25.54 -0.15 4.88
CA ASP A 97 25.86 -1.03 6.03
C ASP A 97 25.38 -2.49 5.86
N PRO A 98 25.96 -3.25 4.90
CA PRO A 98 25.60 -4.65 4.71
C PRO A 98 26.04 -5.49 5.92
N VAL A 99 25.29 -6.56 6.23
CA VAL A 99 25.72 -7.54 7.23
C VAL A 99 27.09 -8.08 6.83
N THR A 100 28.08 -7.97 7.71
CA THR A 100 29.42 -8.53 7.53
C THR A 100 29.71 -9.63 8.53
N LEU A 101 30.69 -10.47 8.21
CA LEU A 101 31.20 -11.48 9.13
C LEU A 101 32.73 -11.37 9.22
N PRO A 102 33.33 -11.70 10.37
CA PRO A 102 34.76 -11.79 10.46
C PRO A 102 35.28 -13.12 9.89
N PRO A 103 36.53 -13.17 9.41
CA PRO A 103 37.11 -14.31 8.70
C PRO A 103 37.15 -15.64 9.49
N GLU A 104 37.21 -15.56 10.81
CA GLU A 104 37.23 -16.70 11.73
C GLU A 104 35.85 -17.34 11.96
N THR A 105 34.77 -16.71 11.51
CA THR A 105 33.41 -17.29 11.58
C THR A 105 33.40 -18.65 10.89
N THR A 106 32.71 -19.64 11.45
CA THR A 106 32.59 -20.95 10.80
C THR A 106 31.62 -20.88 9.61
N VAL A 107 31.86 -21.73 8.60
CA VAL A 107 30.98 -21.89 7.45
C VAL A 107 29.54 -22.21 7.87
N GLY A 108 29.36 -23.05 8.90
CA GLY A 108 28.04 -23.40 9.43
C GLY A 108 27.30 -22.20 10.00
N GLU A 109 27.97 -21.36 10.77
CA GLU A 109 27.38 -20.15 11.34
C GLU A 109 27.09 -19.11 10.25
N ALA A 110 28.02 -18.91 9.31
CA ALA A 110 27.79 -18.03 8.17
C ALA A 110 26.59 -18.47 7.32
N SER A 111 26.46 -19.77 7.04
CA SER A 111 25.29 -20.33 6.34
C SER A 111 24.00 -20.07 7.11
N ARG A 112 23.99 -20.29 8.43
CA ARG A 112 22.82 -20.03 9.27
C ARG A 112 22.39 -18.57 9.20
N ILE A 113 23.33 -17.65 9.34
CA ILE A 113 23.07 -16.20 9.24
C ILE A 113 22.56 -15.83 7.84
N MET A 114 23.16 -16.39 6.79
CA MET A 114 22.70 -16.18 5.41
C MET A 114 21.28 -16.70 5.18
N ASP A 115 20.91 -17.83 5.75
CA ASP A 115 19.57 -18.40 5.64
C ASP A 115 18.56 -17.60 6.47
N GLU A 116 18.87 -17.28 7.72
CA GLU A 116 18.02 -16.48 8.63
C GLU A 116 17.77 -15.06 8.10
N ARG A 117 18.77 -14.46 7.45
CA ARG A 117 18.67 -13.11 6.88
C ARG A 117 18.25 -13.12 5.41
N ASN A 118 18.13 -14.30 4.79
CA ASN A 118 17.89 -14.49 3.35
C ASN A 118 18.89 -13.73 2.45
N ILE A 119 20.17 -13.77 2.81
CA ILE A 119 21.26 -13.08 2.12
C ILE A 119 21.96 -14.06 1.17
N GLY A 120 22.12 -13.67 -0.09
CA GLY A 120 22.80 -14.48 -1.11
C GLY A 120 24.32 -14.40 -1.06
N GLY A 121 24.88 -13.39 -0.40
CA GLY A 121 26.32 -13.26 -0.16
C GLY A 121 26.65 -12.18 0.87
N VAL A 122 27.71 -12.42 1.64
CA VAL A 122 28.09 -11.69 2.84
C VAL A 122 29.52 -11.18 2.68
N PRO A 123 29.75 -9.87 2.73
CA PRO A 123 31.10 -9.31 2.78
C PRO A 123 31.83 -9.74 4.06
N ILE A 124 33.10 -10.07 3.94
CA ILE A 124 33.96 -10.46 5.05
C ILE A 124 34.89 -9.30 5.37
N THR A 125 34.91 -8.88 6.64
CA THR A 125 35.64 -7.68 7.08
C THR A 125 36.47 -7.94 8.33
N VAL A 126 37.60 -7.24 8.45
CA VAL A 126 38.39 -7.13 9.69
C VAL A 126 38.46 -5.66 10.06
N ASP A 127 37.92 -5.29 11.23
CA ASP A 127 37.84 -3.89 11.68
C ASP A 127 37.26 -2.94 10.61
N GLY A 128 36.19 -3.39 9.93
CA GLY A 128 35.51 -2.66 8.85
C GLY A 128 36.19 -2.74 7.48
N LYS A 129 37.47 -3.15 7.42
CA LYS A 129 38.22 -3.30 6.17
C LYS A 129 37.75 -4.54 5.41
N LEU A 130 37.43 -4.38 4.14
CA LEU A 130 36.99 -5.49 3.27
C LEU A 130 38.15 -6.45 3.00
N VAL A 131 37.97 -7.74 3.32
CA VAL A 131 38.97 -8.80 3.09
C VAL A 131 38.46 -9.96 2.23
N GLY A 132 37.15 -10.04 1.98
CA GLY A 132 36.57 -11.07 1.13
C GLY A 132 35.07 -10.96 0.93
N ILE A 133 34.50 -11.90 0.18
CA ILE A 133 33.06 -12.12 0.09
C ILE A 133 32.76 -13.61 0.09
N LEU A 134 31.74 -14.01 0.84
CA LEU A 134 31.20 -15.36 0.86
C LEU A 134 29.85 -15.39 0.17
N THR A 135 29.62 -16.31 -0.76
CA THR A 135 28.35 -16.44 -1.50
C THR A 135 27.78 -17.85 -1.38
N ARG A 136 26.49 -18.02 -1.71
CA ARG A 136 25.87 -19.37 -1.73
C ARG A 136 26.56 -20.35 -2.67
N ARG A 137 27.27 -19.88 -3.70
CA ARG A 137 28.02 -20.77 -4.60
C ARG A 137 29.21 -21.40 -3.89
N ASP A 138 29.86 -20.66 -3.01
CA ASP A 138 31.02 -21.12 -2.24
C ASP A 138 30.65 -22.19 -1.22
N LEU A 139 29.38 -22.19 -0.77
CA LEU A 139 28.84 -23.13 0.21
C LEU A 139 28.36 -24.47 -0.38
N ARG A 140 28.07 -24.53 -1.69
CA ARG A 140 27.34 -25.67 -2.30
C ARG A 140 28.07 -27.01 -2.28
N PHE A 141 29.40 -27.01 -2.19
CA PHE A 141 30.23 -28.20 -2.34
C PHE A 141 31.16 -28.45 -1.13
N LEU A 142 30.81 -27.91 0.04
CA LEU A 142 31.61 -28.08 1.25
C LEU A 142 31.22 -29.36 1.98
N GLU A 143 32.21 -30.24 2.19
CA GLU A 143 32.05 -31.49 2.96
C GLU A 143 31.97 -31.25 4.47
N SER A 144 32.63 -30.20 4.98
CA SER A 144 32.64 -29.83 6.39
C SER A 144 32.22 -28.38 6.60
N ARG A 145 31.36 -28.17 7.61
CA ARG A 145 30.82 -26.86 8.00
C ARG A 145 31.56 -26.20 9.17
N ASP A 146 32.56 -26.89 9.74
CA ASP A 146 33.30 -26.40 10.90
C ASP A 146 34.52 -25.54 10.52
N ARG A 147 34.82 -25.46 9.22
CA ARG A 147 35.95 -24.69 8.69
C ARG A 147 35.69 -23.18 8.80
N PRO A 148 36.73 -22.36 9.01
CA PRO A 148 36.62 -20.90 8.96
C PRO A 148 36.23 -20.39 7.57
N VAL A 149 35.46 -19.31 7.52
CA VAL A 149 35.06 -18.62 6.27
C VAL A 149 36.28 -18.13 5.49
N ALA A 150 37.36 -17.74 6.15
CA ALA A 150 38.61 -17.31 5.53
C ALA A 150 39.20 -18.31 4.52
N GLU A 151 38.93 -19.61 4.71
CA GLU A 151 39.44 -20.67 3.84
C GLU A 151 38.62 -20.87 2.57
N VAL A 152 37.38 -20.36 2.54
CA VAL A 152 36.40 -20.64 1.48
C VAL A 152 35.96 -19.38 0.74
N MET A 153 36.01 -18.21 1.40
CA MET A 153 35.62 -16.94 0.81
C MET A 153 36.45 -16.59 -0.45
N THR A 154 35.84 -15.83 -1.35
CA THR A 154 36.60 -15.16 -2.41
C THR A 154 37.38 -14.01 -1.78
N LYS A 155 38.70 -14.01 -1.95
CA LYS A 155 39.63 -12.98 -1.41
C LYS A 155 40.46 -12.28 -2.47
N ASP A 156 40.70 -12.95 -3.59
CA ASP A 156 41.47 -12.42 -4.71
C ASP A 156 40.52 -11.83 -5.76
N LYS A 157 40.91 -10.70 -6.37
CA LYS A 157 40.13 -10.00 -7.41
C LYS A 157 38.71 -9.63 -6.96
N LEU A 158 38.57 -9.11 -5.74
CA LEU A 158 37.31 -8.51 -5.29
C LEU A 158 36.94 -7.36 -6.21
N ILE A 159 35.77 -7.46 -6.82
CA ILE A 159 35.22 -6.39 -7.65
C ILE A 159 34.62 -5.35 -6.71
N THR A 160 35.26 -4.18 -6.68
CA THR A 160 34.90 -3.07 -5.80
C THR A 160 34.69 -1.80 -6.61
N ALA A 161 33.94 -0.86 -6.05
CA ALA A 161 33.77 0.49 -6.57
C ALA A 161 33.75 1.51 -5.44
N GLN A 162 33.88 2.80 -5.78
CA GLN A 162 33.82 3.89 -4.81
C GLN A 162 32.39 4.05 -4.26
N GLU A 163 32.24 4.55 -3.03
CA GLU A 163 30.94 4.66 -2.36
C GLU A 163 29.91 5.55 -3.08
N ASN A 164 30.36 6.46 -3.94
CA ASN A 164 29.55 7.38 -4.73
C ASN A 164 29.27 6.88 -6.17
N THR A 165 29.55 5.60 -6.46
CA THR A 165 29.32 5.01 -7.78
C THR A 165 27.84 5.07 -8.17
N SER A 166 27.56 5.56 -9.37
CA SER A 166 26.19 5.62 -9.89
C SER A 166 25.63 4.21 -10.16
N LEU A 167 24.30 4.04 -10.18
CA LEU A 167 23.69 2.75 -10.51
C LEU A 167 24.04 2.30 -11.94
N GLU A 168 24.15 3.23 -12.89
CA GLU A 168 24.54 2.96 -14.28
C GLU A 168 26.00 2.47 -14.37
N ASP A 169 26.92 3.13 -13.65
CA ASP A 169 28.32 2.68 -13.58
C ASP A 169 28.43 1.34 -12.85
N ALA A 170 27.64 1.14 -11.78
CA ALA A 170 27.58 -0.12 -11.05
C ALA A 170 27.10 -1.28 -11.95
N GLU A 171 26.08 -1.03 -12.79
CA GLU A 171 25.59 -2.00 -13.77
C GLU A 171 26.69 -2.39 -14.76
N ARG A 172 27.38 -1.39 -15.32
CA ARG A 172 28.50 -1.62 -16.25
C ARG A 172 29.59 -2.47 -15.59
N ILE A 173 30.01 -2.13 -14.37
CA ILE A 173 31.05 -2.87 -13.64
C ILE A 173 30.62 -4.31 -13.37
N LEU A 174 29.38 -4.54 -12.93
CA LEU A 174 28.83 -5.87 -12.66
C LEU A 174 28.80 -6.73 -13.93
N LEU A 175 28.35 -6.17 -15.06
CA LEU A 175 28.27 -6.85 -16.36
C LEU A 175 29.64 -7.17 -16.95
N GLU A 176 30.57 -6.20 -16.95
CA GLU A 176 31.94 -6.38 -17.46
C GLU A 176 32.68 -7.49 -16.70
N ASN A 177 32.52 -7.52 -15.38
CA ASN A 177 33.19 -8.49 -14.51
C ASN A 177 32.38 -9.79 -14.30
N ARG A 178 31.16 -9.88 -14.85
CA ARG A 178 30.24 -11.04 -14.73
C ARG A 178 30.01 -11.48 -13.29
N VAL A 179 29.85 -10.51 -12.39
CA VAL A 179 29.56 -10.74 -10.97
C VAL A 179 28.16 -10.23 -10.63
N GLU A 180 27.53 -10.80 -9.61
CA GLU A 180 26.18 -10.40 -9.17
C GLU A 180 26.19 -9.30 -8.09
N LYS A 181 27.35 -9.02 -7.51
CA LYS A 181 27.52 -8.21 -6.29
C LYS A 181 28.72 -7.29 -6.46
N LEU A 182 28.52 -6.01 -6.18
CA LEU A 182 29.52 -4.97 -6.24
C LEU A 182 29.70 -4.38 -4.84
N LEU A 183 30.92 -4.51 -4.31
CA LEU A 183 31.28 -4.05 -2.97
C LEU A 183 31.70 -2.58 -3.06
N LEU A 184 31.06 -1.70 -2.30
CA LEU A 184 31.41 -0.29 -2.26
C LEU A 184 32.38 -0.03 -1.13
N VAL A 185 33.52 0.59 -1.43
CA VAL A 185 34.58 0.89 -0.47
C VAL A 185 34.98 2.37 -0.53
N ASP A 186 35.56 2.86 0.56
CA ASP A 186 36.24 4.16 0.58
C ASP A 186 37.74 4.05 0.23
N ASP A 187 38.44 5.18 0.28
CA ASP A 187 39.88 5.27 0.00
C ASP A 187 40.76 4.46 0.97
N GLN A 188 40.26 4.14 2.17
CA GLN A 188 40.94 3.28 3.14
C GLN A 188 40.56 1.80 3.01
N TYR A 189 39.78 1.44 1.98
CA TYR A 189 39.26 0.10 1.72
C TYR A 189 38.30 -0.41 2.81
N GLN A 190 37.65 0.52 3.52
CA GLN A 190 36.56 0.22 4.44
C GLN A 190 35.30 -0.06 3.63
N LEU A 191 34.55 -1.09 4.02
CA LEU A 191 33.29 -1.40 3.36
C LEU A 191 32.24 -0.33 3.71
N ARG A 192 31.70 0.32 2.68
CA ARG A 192 30.67 1.36 2.79
C ARG A 192 29.30 0.90 2.30
N GLY A 193 29.27 -0.10 1.42
CA GLY A 193 28.00 -0.62 0.93
C GLY A 193 28.12 -1.83 0.02
N LEU A 194 26.97 -2.29 -0.47
CA LEU A 194 26.84 -3.40 -1.42
C LEU A 194 25.71 -3.07 -2.42
N ILE A 195 25.98 -3.28 -3.70
CA ILE A 195 24.97 -3.23 -4.77
C ILE A 195 24.84 -4.62 -5.37
N THR A 196 23.61 -5.04 -5.69
CA THR A 196 23.37 -6.30 -6.38
C THR A 196 22.78 -6.06 -7.77
N ILE A 197 23.09 -6.96 -8.72
CA ILE A 197 22.52 -6.88 -10.08
C ILE A 197 20.99 -6.95 -10.06
N LYS A 198 20.42 -7.71 -9.11
CA LYS A 198 18.98 -7.83 -8.91
C LYS A 198 18.34 -6.49 -8.56
N ASP A 199 18.98 -5.69 -7.72
CA ASP A 199 18.46 -4.37 -7.33
C ASP A 199 18.52 -3.36 -8.49
N ILE A 200 19.54 -3.48 -9.36
CA ILE A 200 19.63 -2.69 -10.60
C ILE A 200 18.51 -3.06 -11.57
N ASP A 201 18.34 -4.35 -11.86
CA ASP A 201 17.26 -4.84 -12.74
C ASP A 201 15.88 -4.35 -12.25
N LYS A 202 15.67 -4.36 -10.92
CA LYS A 202 14.45 -3.87 -10.31
C LYS A 202 14.26 -2.35 -10.47
N ASN A 203 15.30 -1.55 -10.31
CA ASN A 203 15.22 -0.11 -10.56
C ASN A 203 14.89 0.22 -12.02
N VAL A 204 15.44 -0.54 -12.97
CA VAL A 204 15.12 -0.39 -14.41
C VAL A 204 13.69 -0.83 -14.71
N GLN A 205 13.25 -1.95 -14.12
CA GLN A 205 11.89 -2.46 -14.29
C GLN A 205 10.83 -1.55 -13.66
N PHE A 206 11.15 -0.93 -12.52
CA PHE A 206 10.23 -0.14 -11.69
C PHE A 206 10.80 1.26 -11.38
N PRO A 207 10.93 2.13 -12.40
CA PRO A 207 11.55 3.46 -12.24
C PRO A 207 10.72 4.40 -11.36
N GLN A 208 9.43 4.12 -11.19
CA GLN A 208 8.50 4.91 -10.36
C GLN A 208 8.25 4.26 -9.00
N ALA A 209 9.11 3.34 -8.57
CA ALA A 209 8.94 2.65 -7.30
C ALA A 209 8.96 3.62 -6.10
N SER A 210 7.97 3.51 -5.22
CA SER A 210 7.88 4.26 -3.97
C SER A 210 8.94 3.76 -2.98
N LYS A 211 10.06 4.48 -2.89
CA LYS A 211 11.20 4.14 -2.03
C LYS A 211 11.39 5.14 -0.88
N ASP A 212 11.92 4.65 0.23
CA ASP A 212 12.34 5.47 1.36
C ASP A 212 13.70 6.14 1.09
N HIS A 213 14.17 6.97 2.02
CA HIS A 213 15.45 7.68 1.88
C HIS A 213 16.67 6.75 1.81
N ARG A 214 16.52 5.46 2.15
CA ARG A 214 17.56 4.41 2.05
C ARG A 214 17.41 3.58 0.78
N GLY A 215 16.47 3.91 -0.12
CA GLY A 215 16.23 3.18 -1.35
C GLY A 215 15.50 1.84 -1.16
N ARG A 216 14.85 1.61 0.00
CA ARG A 216 14.00 0.43 0.24
C ARG A 216 12.56 0.74 -0.11
N LEU A 217 11.79 -0.25 -0.56
CA LEU A 217 10.36 -0.06 -0.83
C LEU A 217 9.62 0.46 0.41
N ARG A 218 8.68 1.39 0.20
CA ARG A 218 7.84 1.92 1.26
C ARG A 218 6.70 0.97 1.60
N VAL A 219 6.38 0.87 2.88
CA VAL A 219 5.26 0.06 3.40
C VAL A 219 4.58 0.76 4.56
N GLY A 220 3.25 0.68 4.60
CA GLY A 220 2.47 1.07 5.77
C GLY A 220 1.94 -0.13 6.54
N ALA A 221 1.50 0.09 7.78
CA ALA A 221 0.85 -0.96 8.56
C ALA A 221 -0.32 -0.38 9.37
N ALA A 222 -1.42 -1.13 9.45
CA ALA A 222 -2.55 -0.78 10.29
C ALA A 222 -2.30 -1.15 11.76
N VAL A 223 -2.81 -0.35 12.68
CA VAL A 223 -2.73 -0.58 14.13
C VAL A 223 -4.09 -0.37 14.80
N GLY A 224 -4.25 -0.99 15.96
CA GLY A 224 -5.39 -0.77 16.84
C GLY A 224 -5.30 0.52 17.64
N VAL A 225 -6.35 0.75 18.42
CA VAL A 225 -6.45 1.86 19.34
C VAL A 225 -5.74 1.45 20.63
N HIS A 226 -4.83 2.29 21.12
CA HIS A 226 -3.93 2.00 22.26
C HIS A 226 -3.01 0.78 22.06
N ASP A 227 -2.76 0.36 20.82
CA ASP A 227 -1.91 -0.81 20.50
C ASP A 227 -0.42 -0.41 20.34
N LEU A 228 0.17 0.16 21.41
CA LEU A 228 1.53 0.72 21.35
C LEU A 228 2.63 -0.35 21.21
N ASP A 229 2.44 -1.55 21.77
CA ASP A 229 3.42 -2.63 21.63
C ASP A 229 3.60 -3.03 20.15
N ARG A 230 2.48 -3.09 19.41
CA ARG A 230 2.49 -3.32 17.96
C ARG A 230 3.18 -2.17 17.22
N VAL A 231 2.90 -0.93 17.60
CA VAL A 231 3.55 0.26 17.03
C VAL A 231 5.06 0.16 17.16
N THR A 232 5.57 -0.11 18.36
CA THR A 232 7.00 -0.25 18.63
C THR A 232 7.65 -1.31 17.74
N GLN A 233 7.06 -2.52 17.69
CA GLN A 233 7.59 -3.62 16.87
C GLN A 233 7.60 -3.29 15.37
N LEU A 234 6.56 -2.60 14.85
CA LEU A 234 6.51 -2.22 13.44
C LEU A 234 7.57 -1.16 13.09
N ILE A 235 7.80 -0.19 14.00
CA ILE A 235 8.83 0.84 13.85
C ILE A 235 10.23 0.20 13.87
N GLU A 236 10.48 -0.76 14.76
CA GLU A 236 11.73 -1.52 14.79
C GLU A 236 12.02 -2.25 13.48
N LYS A 237 10.98 -2.70 12.75
CA LYS A 237 11.12 -3.30 11.40
C LYS A 237 11.16 -2.27 10.27
N GLY A 238 11.06 -0.99 10.58
CA GLY A 238 11.20 0.10 9.63
C GLY A 238 9.97 0.35 8.77
N VAL A 239 8.76 0.19 9.33
CA VAL A 239 7.52 0.67 8.70
C VAL A 239 7.61 2.18 8.43
N ASP A 240 7.09 2.64 7.29
CA ASP A 240 7.21 4.05 6.87
C ASP A 240 6.03 4.91 7.35
N VAL A 241 4.86 4.30 7.55
CA VAL A 241 3.64 4.99 7.99
C VAL A 241 2.71 4.06 8.76
N LEU A 242 2.10 4.56 9.82
CA LEU A 242 1.12 3.83 10.62
C LEU A 242 -0.30 4.28 10.28
N VAL A 243 -1.24 3.34 10.20
CA VAL A 243 -2.66 3.64 9.98
C VAL A 243 -3.46 3.24 11.21
N VAL A 244 -3.88 4.23 12.02
CA VAL A 244 -4.80 3.99 13.14
C VAL A 244 -6.19 3.73 12.54
N ASP A 245 -6.57 2.45 12.46
CA ASP A 245 -7.75 1.98 11.72
C ASP A 245 -8.92 1.68 12.67
N SER A 246 -9.93 2.56 12.64
CA SER A 246 -11.18 2.43 13.41
C SER A 246 -12.39 2.63 12.50
N ALA A 247 -13.53 2.00 12.82
CA ALA A 247 -14.79 2.29 12.12
C ALA A 247 -15.29 3.72 12.38
N HIS A 248 -14.93 4.30 13.53
CA HIS A 248 -15.29 5.66 13.91
C HIS A 248 -14.09 6.40 14.50
N GLY A 249 -13.35 7.06 13.61
CA GLY A 249 -12.11 7.78 13.91
C GLY A 249 -12.32 8.99 14.81
N HIS A 250 -13.45 9.69 14.71
CA HIS A 250 -13.77 10.83 15.58
C HIS A 250 -14.20 10.37 16.99
N SER A 251 -13.28 9.75 17.70
CA SER A 251 -13.49 9.22 19.04
C SER A 251 -12.29 9.49 19.93
N LYS A 252 -12.56 9.63 21.23
CA LYS A 252 -11.55 9.95 22.24
C LYS A 252 -10.35 8.99 22.17
N ASN A 253 -10.61 7.68 22.15
CA ASN A 253 -9.56 6.68 22.17
C ASN A 253 -8.63 6.77 20.93
N VAL A 254 -9.19 7.07 19.74
CA VAL A 254 -8.39 7.27 18.51
C VAL A 254 -7.54 8.52 18.63
N ILE A 255 -8.11 9.63 19.09
CA ILE A 255 -7.37 10.90 19.32
C ILE A 255 -6.22 10.69 20.30
N GLU A 256 -6.48 10.04 21.44
CA GLU A 256 -5.47 9.73 22.45
C GLU A 256 -4.38 8.80 21.90
N THR A 257 -4.74 7.85 21.04
CA THR A 257 -3.76 6.96 20.38
C THR A 257 -2.83 7.73 19.45
N ILE A 258 -3.36 8.64 18.63
CA ILE A 258 -2.54 9.48 17.75
C ILE A 258 -1.58 10.32 18.59
N GLN A 259 -2.09 10.98 19.63
CA GLN A 259 -1.28 11.81 20.52
C GLN A 259 -0.18 11.00 21.23
N ALA A 260 -0.48 9.76 21.65
CA ALA A 260 0.50 8.88 22.26
C ALA A 260 1.60 8.48 21.26
N ILE A 261 1.23 8.06 20.05
CA ILE A 261 2.20 7.70 19.01
C ILE A 261 3.09 8.89 18.66
N LYS A 262 2.49 10.07 18.40
CA LYS A 262 3.24 11.29 18.02
C LYS A 262 4.10 11.85 19.17
N LYS A 263 3.81 11.49 20.43
CA LYS A 263 4.62 11.88 21.59
C LYS A 263 5.87 11.01 21.74
N GLU A 264 5.77 9.72 21.43
CA GLU A 264 6.83 8.74 21.66
C GLU A 264 7.68 8.47 20.42
N PHE A 265 7.11 8.63 19.23
CA PHE A 265 7.75 8.23 17.97
C PHE A 265 7.69 9.34 16.91
N GLU A 266 8.82 9.53 16.23
CA GLU A 266 8.94 10.35 15.01
C GLU A 266 8.53 9.51 13.80
N ILE A 267 7.22 9.38 13.58
CA ILE A 267 6.66 8.65 12.43
C ILE A 267 5.40 9.33 11.90
N ASP A 268 5.15 9.17 10.60
CA ASP A 268 3.92 9.61 9.97
C ASP A 268 2.73 8.72 10.39
N VAL A 269 1.63 9.36 10.78
CA VAL A 269 0.41 8.69 11.21
C VAL A 269 -0.77 9.07 10.32
N ILE A 270 -1.39 8.08 9.68
CA ILE A 270 -2.69 8.21 9.04
C ILE A 270 -3.77 7.78 10.04
N ALA A 271 -4.85 8.54 10.14
CA ALA A 271 -5.96 8.20 11.03
C ALA A 271 -7.31 8.22 10.32
N GLY A 272 -8.18 7.28 10.69
CA GLY A 272 -9.55 7.22 10.19
C GLY A 272 -10.37 6.06 10.78
N ASN A 273 -11.61 5.86 10.34
CA ASN A 273 -12.27 6.63 9.28
C ASN A 273 -13.12 7.76 9.85
N VAL A 274 -13.14 8.88 9.12
CA VAL A 274 -14.06 10.00 9.35
C VAL A 274 -14.88 10.25 8.10
N ALA A 275 -16.01 10.95 8.26
CA ALA A 275 -16.88 11.33 7.15
C ALA A 275 -17.40 12.77 7.25
N THR A 276 -16.97 13.54 8.26
CA THR A 276 -17.40 14.92 8.51
C THR A 276 -16.21 15.85 8.68
N ALA A 277 -16.44 17.15 8.47
CA ALA A 277 -15.43 18.18 8.63
C ALA A 277 -14.86 18.24 10.06
N GLU A 278 -15.73 18.11 11.08
CA GLU A 278 -15.36 18.17 12.49
C GLU A 278 -14.46 17.00 12.86
N GLY A 279 -14.82 15.78 12.44
CA GLY A 279 -13.99 14.60 12.69
C GLY A 279 -12.65 14.68 11.98
N THR A 280 -12.64 15.22 10.76
CA THR A 280 -11.41 15.45 9.98
C THR A 280 -10.48 16.41 10.71
N LYS A 281 -11.00 17.56 11.15
CA LYS A 281 -10.22 18.55 11.88
C LYS A 281 -9.72 18.02 13.23
N ALA A 282 -10.56 17.31 13.98
CA ALA A 282 -10.18 16.73 15.26
C ALA A 282 -8.99 15.76 15.14
N LEU A 283 -8.94 14.94 14.10
CA LEU A 283 -7.82 14.03 13.87
C LEU A 283 -6.55 14.76 13.42
N ALA A 284 -6.67 15.78 12.57
CA ALA A 284 -5.53 16.60 12.16
C ALA A 284 -4.95 17.39 13.35
N ASP A 285 -5.80 18.00 14.18
CA ASP A 285 -5.42 18.73 15.39
C ASP A 285 -4.77 17.79 16.43
N ALA A 286 -5.13 16.50 16.44
CA ALA A 286 -4.49 15.49 17.27
C ALA A 286 -3.07 15.10 16.81
N GLY A 287 -2.66 15.52 15.61
CA GLY A 287 -1.33 15.27 15.06
C GLY A 287 -1.28 14.25 13.92
N ALA A 288 -2.41 13.87 13.33
CA ALA A 288 -2.40 13.00 12.15
C ALA A 288 -1.78 13.69 10.92
N ASP A 289 -0.92 12.97 10.22
CA ASP A 289 -0.19 13.42 9.02
C ASP A 289 -0.95 13.10 7.73
N GLY A 290 -2.01 12.29 7.79
CA GLY A 290 -2.95 12.03 6.71
C GLY A 290 -4.31 11.57 7.25
N ILE A 291 -5.41 11.94 6.59
CA ILE A 291 -6.77 11.58 7.06
C ILE A 291 -7.43 10.59 6.10
N LYS A 292 -7.85 9.44 6.64
CA LYS A 292 -8.59 8.41 5.90
C LYS A 292 -10.10 8.66 6.01
N VAL A 293 -10.76 8.84 4.86
CA VAL A 293 -12.14 9.32 4.76
C VAL A 293 -13.05 8.29 4.11
N GLY A 294 -14.14 7.95 4.81
CA GLY A 294 -15.21 7.10 4.30
C GLY A 294 -15.85 6.22 5.37
N ILE A 295 -17.16 6.36 5.60
CA ILE A 295 -17.91 5.51 6.52
C ILE A 295 -19.04 4.81 5.76
N GLY A 296 -18.92 3.48 5.65
CA GLY A 296 -19.83 2.60 4.94
C GLY A 296 -19.86 2.62 3.39
N PRO A 297 -18.92 3.23 2.63
CA PRO A 297 -18.98 3.20 1.16
C PRO A 297 -18.44 1.90 0.55
N GLY A 298 -17.75 1.06 1.33
CA GLY A 298 -17.11 -0.15 0.82
C GLY A 298 -18.13 -1.18 0.32
N SER A 299 -17.82 -1.88 -0.77
CA SER A 299 -18.72 -2.85 -1.44
C SER A 299 -19.20 -4.02 -0.56
N ILE A 300 -18.51 -4.27 0.54
CA ILE A 300 -18.77 -5.35 1.50
C ILE A 300 -19.11 -4.84 2.90
N CYS A 301 -19.25 -3.52 3.06
CA CYS A 301 -19.55 -2.89 4.32
C CYS A 301 -21.06 -2.71 4.47
N THR A 302 -21.61 -3.14 5.59
CA THR A 302 -23.03 -3.00 5.90
C THR A 302 -23.29 -1.98 7.01
N THR A 303 -22.28 -1.25 7.48
CA THR A 303 -22.41 -0.19 8.52
C THR A 303 -23.60 0.74 8.28
N ARG A 304 -23.80 1.23 7.04
CA ARG A 304 -24.94 2.12 6.72
C ARG A 304 -26.30 1.46 6.88
N ILE A 305 -26.37 0.15 6.61
CA ILE A 305 -27.61 -0.62 6.70
C ILE A 305 -27.87 -1.04 8.15
N ILE A 306 -26.85 -1.52 8.85
CA ILE A 306 -26.98 -2.10 10.20
C ILE A 306 -27.06 -1.02 11.27
N SER A 307 -26.18 -0.01 11.21
CA SER A 307 -26.15 1.08 12.20
C SER A 307 -26.94 2.32 11.78
N GLY A 308 -27.26 2.46 10.49
CA GLY A 308 -27.87 3.67 9.94
C GLY A 308 -26.91 4.86 9.77
N VAL A 309 -25.61 4.68 10.02
CA VAL A 309 -24.60 5.77 10.01
C VAL A 309 -23.77 5.76 8.73
N GLY A 310 -23.60 6.94 8.14
CA GLY A 310 -22.67 7.17 7.03
C GLY A 310 -22.92 8.50 6.33
N VAL A 311 -22.02 8.85 5.41
CA VAL A 311 -22.16 10.02 4.52
C VAL A 311 -21.83 9.56 3.09
N PRO A 312 -22.60 9.96 2.06
CA PRO A 312 -22.24 9.70 0.66
C PRO A 312 -20.78 10.08 0.36
N GLN A 313 -20.05 9.20 -0.33
CA GLN A 313 -18.59 9.19 -0.28
C GLN A 313 -17.97 10.46 -0.88
N LEU A 314 -18.53 10.96 -1.98
CA LEU A 314 -18.02 12.16 -2.64
C LEU A 314 -18.18 13.40 -1.74
N THR A 315 -19.34 13.51 -1.07
CA THR A 315 -19.57 14.58 -0.08
C THR A 315 -18.65 14.46 1.14
N ALA A 316 -18.39 13.24 1.64
CA ALA A 316 -17.46 13.04 2.73
C ALA A 316 -16.04 13.52 2.36
N ILE A 317 -15.57 13.17 1.17
CA ILE A 317 -14.26 13.61 0.64
C ILE A 317 -14.21 15.13 0.52
N ALA A 318 -15.21 15.76 -0.12
CA ALA A 318 -15.24 17.20 -0.32
C ALA A 318 -15.28 17.98 1.00
N ASN A 319 -16.06 17.50 1.98
CA ASN A 319 -16.14 18.12 3.30
C ASN A 319 -14.80 18.01 4.07
N ALA A 320 -14.16 16.85 4.01
CA ALA A 320 -12.85 16.64 4.63
C ALA A 320 -11.76 17.50 3.97
N ALA A 321 -11.73 17.54 2.63
CA ALA A 321 -10.77 18.34 1.88
C ALA A 321 -10.90 19.84 2.19
N ARG A 322 -12.12 20.37 2.25
CA ARG A 322 -12.40 21.75 2.66
C ARG A 322 -11.97 22.02 4.10
N ALA A 323 -12.23 21.09 5.02
CA ALA A 323 -11.85 21.25 6.42
C ALA A 323 -10.33 21.31 6.66
N LEU A 324 -9.54 20.76 5.73
CA LEU A 324 -8.07 20.71 5.80
C LEU A 324 -7.37 21.71 4.89
N GLU A 325 -8.10 22.62 4.26
CA GLU A 325 -7.51 23.66 3.41
C GLU A 325 -6.47 24.48 4.20
N GLY A 326 -5.30 24.71 3.59
CA GLY A 326 -4.17 25.38 4.24
C GLY A 326 -3.44 24.57 5.32
N SER A 327 -3.98 23.44 5.79
CA SER A 327 -3.34 22.65 6.86
C SER A 327 -2.11 21.88 6.40
N GLY A 328 -2.02 21.55 5.11
CA GLY A 328 -0.98 20.69 4.54
C GLY A 328 -1.21 19.18 4.70
N VAL A 329 -2.26 18.76 5.43
CA VAL A 329 -2.64 17.33 5.61
C VAL A 329 -3.42 16.82 4.40
N PRO A 330 -2.99 15.74 3.74
CA PRO A 330 -3.75 15.12 2.65
C PRO A 330 -4.92 14.27 3.13
N VAL A 331 -5.95 14.19 2.28
CA VAL A 331 -7.10 13.29 2.42
C VAL A 331 -6.91 12.04 1.56
N ILE A 332 -7.21 10.88 2.13
CA ILE A 332 -7.23 9.57 1.47
C ILE A 332 -8.69 9.11 1.38
N ALA A 333 -9.21 8.94 0.17
CA ALA A 333 -10.56 8.45 -0.06
C ALA A 333 -10.61 6.91 0.04
N ASP A 334 -11.28 6.37 1.06
CA ASP A 334 -11.32 4.92 1.36
C ASP A 334 -12.71 4.33 1.07
N GLY A 335 -12.76 3.46 0.06
CA GLY A 335 -13.95 2.69 -0.33
C GLY A 335 -14.89 3.35 -1.34
N GLY A 336 -15.76 2.53 -1.93
CA GLY A 336 -16.78 2.94 -2.92
C GLY A 336 -16.29 3.04 -4.38
N ILE A 337 -15.01 2.82 -4.64
CA ILE A 337 -14.42 2.90 -5.99
C ILE A 337 -14.60 1.57 -6.72
N ARG A 338 -15.35 1.59 -7.82
CA ARG A 338 -15.61 0.42 -8.67
C ARG A 338 -14.91 0.52 -10.02
N TYR A 339 -14.74 1.74 -10.52
CA TYR A 339 -14.08 2.00 -11.80
C TYR A 339 -13.00 3.08 -11.65
N SER A 340 -12.10 3.18 -12.63
CA SER A 340 -11.11 4.27 -12.70
C SER A 340 -11.77 5.66 -12.74
N GLY A 341 -12.98 5.77 -13.28
CA GLY A 341 -13.79 6.99 -13.22
C GLY A 341 -14.16 7.41 -11.79
N ASP A 342 -14.49 6.47 -10.90
CA ASP A 342 -14.77 6.77 -9.49
C ASP A 342 -13.52 7.30 -8.77
N MET A 343 -12.35 6.72 -9.06
CA MET A 343 -11.06 7.24 -8.58
C MET A 343 -10.81 8.67 -9.09
N THR A 344 -11.07 8.92 -10.36
CA THR A 344 -10.92 10.24 -10.98
C THR A 344 -11.82 11.28 -10.28
N LYS A 345 -13.09 10.93 -10.02
CA LYS A 345 -14.03 11.77 -9.26
C LYS A 345 -13.59 11.97 -7.81
N ALA A 346 -13.08 10.95 -7.13
CA ALA A 346 -12.59 11.07 -5.75
C ALA A 346 -11.43 12.08 -5.63
N LEU A 347 -10.49 12.04 -6.58
CA LEU A 347 -9.37 12.99 -6.64
C LEU A 347 -9.87 14.40 -6.98
N ALA A 348 -10.77 14.56 -7.95
CA ALA A 348 -11.38 15.86 -8.24
C ALA A 348 -12.18 16.44 -7.05
N ALA A 349 -12.73 15.60 -6.17
CA ALA A 349 -13.41 16.05 -4.96
C ALA A 349 -12.46 16.50 -3.84
N GLY A 350 -11.13 16.44 -4.06
CA GLY A 350 -10.12 17.00 -3.16
C GLY A 350 -9.25 15.98 -2.44
N ALA A 351 -9.46 14.67 -2.63
CA ALA A 351 -8.55 13.65 -2.14
C ALA A 351 -7.20 13.72 -2.86
N TRP A 352 -6.11 13.42 -2.15
CA TRP A 352 -4.79 13.25 -2.77
C TRP A 352 -4.59 11.82 -3.27
N SER A 353 -5.08 10.83 -2.53
CA SER A 353 -4.97 9.43 -2.90
C SER A 353 -6.25 8.68 -2.63
N VAL A 354 -6.38 7.51 -3.24
CA VAL A 354 -7.49 6.59 -3.03
C VAL A 354 -6.99 5.29 -2.41
N MET A 355 -7.72 4.80 -1.42
CA MET A 355 -7.50 3.48 -0.83
C MET A 355 -8.50 2.48 -1.41
N ILE A 356 -7.98 1.42 -2.03
CA ILE A 356 -8.77 0.45 -2.80
C ILE A 356 -8.69 -0.93 -2.14
N GLY A 357 -9.87 -1.54 -1.95
CA GLY A 357 -10.03 -2.92 -1.48
C GLY A 357 -10.46 -3.85 -2.61
N GLY A 358 -11.76 -3.89 -2.91
CA GLY A 358 -12.38 -4.93 -3.75
C GLY A 358 -11.80 -5.06 -5.15
N LEU A 359 -11.34 -3.98 -5.79
CA LEU A 359 -10.70 -4.08 -7.10
C LEU A 359 -9.35 -4.80 -7.05
N LEU A 360 -8.61 -4.66 -5.95
CA LEU A 360 -7.29 -5.26 -5.76
C LEU A 360 -7.38 -6.67 -5.13
N ALA A 361 -8.50 -7.02 -4.51
CA ALA A 361 -8.68 -8.34 -3.89
C ALA A 361 -8.61 -9.51 -4.88
N GLY A 362 -8.88 -9.27 -6.18
CA GLY A 362 -8.90 -10.29 -7.22
C GLY A 362 -7.57 -10.57 -7.91
N VAL A 363 -6.49 -9.85 -7.57
CA VAL A 363 -5.18 -10.01 -8.24
C VAL A 363 -4.34 -11.12 -7.62
N ASP A 364 -3.31 -11.59 -8.34
CA ASP A 364 -2.41 -12.65 -7.89
C ASP A 364 -1.81 -12.38 -6.50
N GLU A 365 -1.38 -11.15 -6.27
CA GLU A 365 -0.61 -10.68 -5.12
C GLU A 365 -1.46 -10.50 -3.84
N SER A 366 -2.80 -10.55 -3.96
CA SER A 366 -3.66 -10.50 -2.79
C SER A 366 -3.64 -11.83 -2.00
N PRO A 367 -3.76 -11.82 -0.67
CA PRO A 367 -3.71 -13.04 0.16
C PRO A 367 -4.98 -13.89 0.09
N GLY A 368 -6.05 -13.40 -0.57
CA GLY A 368 -7.31 -14.15 -0.68
C GLY A 368 -7.14 -15.48 -1.41
N GLU A 369 -7.77 -16.55 -0.93
CA GLU A 369 -7.68 -17.86 -1.59
C GLU A 369 -8.39 -17.85 -2.95
N MET A 370 -7.74 -18.46 -3.95
CA MET A 370 -8.35 -18.75 -5.25
C MET A 370 -9.40 -19.85 -5.10
N ILE A 371 -10.58 -19.62 -5.66
CA ILE A 371 -11.70 -20.58 -5.68
C ILE A 371 -12.25 -20.70 -7.10
N LEU A 372 -12.66 -21.91 -7.47
CA LEU A 372 -13.37 -22.16 -8.72
C LEU A 372 -14.88 -22.16 -8.45
N TYR A 373 -15.64 -21.37 -9.20
CA TYR A 373 -17.09 -21.36 -9.12
C TYR A 373 -17.72 -21.21 -10.49
N GLN A 374 -18.66 -22.11 -10.84
CA GLN A 374 -19.30 -22.14 -12.15
C GLN A 374 -18.29 -22.07 -13.32
N GLY A 375 -17.16 -22.77 -13.18
CA GLY A 375 -16.11 -22.83 -14.20
C GLY A 375 -15.26 -21.56 -14.34
N ARG A 376 -15.44 -20.54 -13.50
CA ARG A 376 -14.63 -19.31 -13.47
C ARG A 376 -13.82 -19.21 -12.18
N SER A 377 -12.64 -18.61 -12.28
CA SER A 377 -11.77 -18.35 -11.12
C SER A 377 -12.17 -17.08 -10.40
N PHE A 378 -12.25 -17.15 -9.08
CA PHE A 378 -12.52 -16.04 -8.18
C PHE A 378 -11.50 -16.05 -7.04
N LYS A 379 -11.38 -14.93 -6.31
CA LYS A 379 -10.69 -14.88 -5.01
C LYS A 379 -11.67 -14.56 -3.89
N ARG A 380 -11.47 -15.17 -2.72
CA ARG A 380 -12.25 -14.86 -1.51
C ARG A 380 -11.99 -13.42 -1.07
N TYR A 381 -13.05 -12.70 -0.75
CA TYR A 381 -12.99 -11.30 -0.32
C TYR A 381 -13.96 -11.05 0.83
N ARG A 382 -13.52 -10.41 1.91
CA ARG A 382 -14.37 -10.18 3.08
C ARG A 382 -14.10 -8.86 3.78
N GLY A 383 -15.14 -8.33 4.42
CA GLY A 383 -15.09 -7.07 5.13
C GLY A 383 -14.46 -7.25 6.50
N MET A 384 -13.73 -6.25 6.97
CA MET A 384 -13.22 -6.30 8.35
C MET A 384 -14.37 -6.36 9.37
N GLY A 385 -15.59 -5.96 8.99
CA GLY A 385 -16.79 -6.09 9.82
C GLY A 385 -17.53 -7.42 9.63
N SER A 386 -17.03 -8.34 8.80
CA SER A 386 -17.63 -9.67 8.65
C SER A 386 -17.37 -10.52 9.88
N MET A 387 -18.24 -11.49 10.12
CA MET A 387 -18.06 -12.46 11.20
C MET A 387 -16.69 -13.15 11.16
N GLY A 388 -16.27 -13.64 9.99
CA GLY A 388 -14.99 -14.35 9.87
C GLY A 388 -13.77 -13.45 10.04
N ALA A 389 -13.86 -12.15 9.73
CA ALA A 389 -12.78 -11.21 9.99
C ALA A 389 -12.75 -10.79 11.47
N MET A 390 -13.91 -10.53 12.08
CA MET A 390 -14.04 -10.06 13.47
C MET A 390 -13.55 -11.12 14.46
N VAL A 391 -13.88 -12.40 14.23
CA VAL A 391 -13.41 -13.53 15.04
C VAL A 391 -11.88 -13.67 14.99
N LYS A 392 -11.23 -13.22 13.90
CA LYS A 392 -9.78 -13.27 13.74
C LYS A 392 -9.01 -12.07 14.31
N GLY A 393 -9.70 -11.06 14.85
CA GLY A 393 -9.05 -9.93 15.54
C GLY A 393 -9.54 -8.53 15.17
N SER A 394 -10.44 -8.40 14.19
CA SER A 394 -10.93 -7.07 13.76
C SER A 394 -12.16 -6.56 14.53
N SER A 395 -12.66 -7.31 15.52
CA SER A 395 -13.79 -6.89 16.39
C SER A 395 -13.53 -5.58 17.13
N GLU A 396 -12.28 -5.31 17.50
CA GLU A 396 -11.83 -4.07 18.15
C GLU A 396 -12.13 -2.83 17.30
N ARG A 397 -11.97 -2.93 15.96
CA ARG A 397 -12.30 -1.85 15.01
C ARG A 397 -13.76 -1.37 15.12
N TYR A 398 -14.66 -2.28 15.49
CA TYR A 398 -16.10 -2.05 15.65
C TYR A 398 -16.53 -1.93 17.12
N ARG A 399 -15.58 -1.79 18.06
CA ARG A 399 -15.81 -1.66 19.51
C ARG A 399 -16.52 -2.87 20.14
N GLN A 400 -16.31 -4.06 19.59
CA GLN A 400 -16.92 -5.31 20.06
C GLN A 400 -15.90 -6.25 20.74
N SER A 401 -14.74 -5.74 21.16
CA SER A 401 -13.66 -6.54 21.77
C SER A 401 -13.99 -7.14 23.15
N LYS A 402 -15.04 -6.66 23.83
CA LYS A 402 -15.48 -7.20 25.14
C LYS A 402 -16.45 -8.37 25.03
N VAL A 403 -16.85 -8.77 23.82
CA VAL A 403 -17.63 -9.97 23.59
C VAL A 403 -16.65 -11.15 23.56
N ASP A 404 -16.76 -12.08 24.52
CA ASP A 404 -15.90 -13.25 24.60
C ASP A 404 -15.81 -13.94 23.22
N SER A 405 -14.58 -14.14 22.71
CA SER A 405 -14.34 -14.74 21.39
C SER A 405 -14.87 -16.17 21.25
N LYS A 406 -15.22 -16.82 22.37
CA LYS A 406 -15.90 -18.12 22.43
C LYS A 406 -17.41 -18.04 22.21
N ASP A 407 -18.02 -16.87 22.36
CA ASP A 407 -19.45 -16.62 22.15
C ASP A 407 -19.65 -15.71 20.93
N SER A 408 -19.14 -16.16 19.78
CA SER A 408 -19.25 -15.48 18.48
C SER A 408 -20.70 -15.17 18.08
N SER A 409 -21.68 -15.82 18.72
CA SER A 409 -23.11 -15.58 18.53
C SER A 409 -23.57 -14.15 18.90
N LYS A 410 -22.80 -13.43 19.72
CA LYS A 410 -23.14 -12.08 20.20
C LYS A 410 -22.52 -10.94 19.40
N LEU A 411 -21.68 -11.23 18.40
CA LEU A 411 -21.12 -10.20 17.53
C LEU A 411 -22.19 -9.69 16.56
N VAL A 412 -22.21 -8.38 16.33
CA VAL A 412 -23.08 -7.71 15.36
C VAL A 412 -22.22 -7.29 14.16
N PRO A 413 -22.19 -8.07 13.06
CA PRO A 413 -21.32 -7.79 11.94
C PRO A 413 -21.77 -6.55 11.15
N GLU A 414 -20.80 -5.72 10.78
CA GLU A 414 -20.96 -4.55 9.92
C GLU A 414 -20.31 -4.75 8.54
N GLY A 415 -20.13 -6.01 8.14
CA GLY A 415 -19.67 -6.39 6.81
C GLY A 415 -20.07 -7.81 6.43
N VAL A 416 -19.83 -8.14 5.17
CA VAL A 416 -20.14 -9.44 4.57
C VAL A 416 -18.88 -10.13 4.03
N GLU A 417 -19.03 -11.42 3.71
CA GLU A 417 -18.04 -12.19 2.96
C GLU A 417 -18.58 -12.49 1.58
N GLY A 418 -17.71 -12.48 0.59
CA GLY A 418 -18.06 -12.75 -0.79
C GLY A 418 -16.84 -13.20 -1.58
N ARG A 419 -16.93 -13.01 -2.89
CA ARG A 419 -15.88 -13.34 -3.84
C ARG A 419 -15.80 -12.27 -4.90
N VAL A 420 -14.60 -12.07 -5.44
CA VAL A 420 -14.35 -11.17 -6.56
C VAL A 420 -13.76 -11.96 -7.72
N PRO A 421 -14.08 -11.61 -8.98
CA PRO A 421 -13.46 -12.27 -10.13
C PRO A 421 -11.93 -12.20 -10.05
N TYR A 422 -11.26 -13.27 -10.46
CA TYR A 422 -9.81 -13.26 -10.61
C TYR A 422 -9.39 -12.32 -11.75
N LYS A 423 -8.37 -11.50 -11.52
CA LYS A 423 -7.94 -10.41 -12.42
C LYS A 423 -6.52 -10.56 -12.97
N GLY A 424 -5.82 -11.65 -12.67
CA GLY A 424 -4.39 -11.79 -13.00
C GLY A 424 -3.50 -10.92 -12.12
N GLY A 425 -2.31 -10.56 -12.61
CA GLY A 425 -1.36 -9.75 -11.85
C GLY A 425 -1.83 -8.30 -11.61
N LEU A 426 -1.25 -7.66 -10.60
CA LEU A 426 -1.55 -6.30 -10.19
C LEU A 426 -1.19 -5.26 -11.25
N GLN A 427 -0.05 -5.43 -11.92
CA GLN A 427 0.51 -4.43 -12.85
C GLN A 427 -0.44 -4.06 -14.00
N PRO A 428 -1.03 -5.01 -14.76
CA PRO A 428 -2.04 -4.68 -15.77
C PRO A 428 -3.24 -3.93 -15.22
N LEU A 429 -3.73 -4.30 -14.02
CA LEU A 429 -4.86 -3.61 -13.40
C LEU A 429 -4.51 -2.17 -13.02
N LEU A 430 -3.36 -1.94 -12.38
CA LEU A 430 -2.89 -0.59 -12.03
C LEU A 430 -2.65 0.26 -13.27
N TYR A 431 -2.15 -0.33 -14.35
CA TYR A 431 -2.00 0.36 -15.64
C TYR A 431 -3.35 0.85 -16.18
N GLN A 432 -4.41 0.03 -16.10
CA GLN A 432 -5.75 0.45 -16.51
C GLN A 432 -6.35 1.52 -15.59
N LEU A 433 -6.14 1.42 -14.27
CA LEU A 433 -6.61 2.43 -13.31
C LEU A 433 -5.95 3.78 -13.57
N THR A 434 -4.62 3.80 -13.68
CA THR A 434 -3.84 5.02 -13.95
C THR A 434 -4.12 5.56 -15.35
N GLY A 435 -4.26 4.71 -16.37
CA GLY A 435 -4.67 5.13 -17.72
C GLY A 435 -6.04 5.82 -17.74
N GLY A 436 -7.01 5.30 -16.98
CA GLY A 436 -8.32 5.95 -16.80
C GLY A 436 -8.21 7.33 -16.13
N LEU A 437 -7.36 7.46 -15.11
CA LEU A 437 -7.08 8.75 -14.46
C LEU A 437 -6.43 9.74 -15.41
N ARG A 438 -5.41 9.32 -16.17
CA ARG A 438 -4.74 10.16 -17.18
C ARG A 438 -5.72 10.67 -18.24
N SER A 439 -6.60 9.79 -18.71
CA SER A 439 -7.67 10.15 -19.63
C SER A 439 -8.62 11.20 -19.02
N GLY A 440 -9.08 10.97 -17.78
CA GLY A 440 -9.92 11.92 -17.05
C GLY A 440 -9.25 13.29 -16.87
N MET A 441 -7.97 13.33 -16.51
CA MET A 441 -7.19 14.57 -16.39
C MET A 441 -7.03 15.29 -17.74
N GLY A 442 -6.84 14.53 -18.82
CA GLY A 442 -6.81 15.07 -20.19
C GLY A 442 -8.14 15.73 -20.60
N TYR A 443 -9.29 15.10 -20.30
CA TYR A 443 -10.62 15.67 -20.57
C TYR A 443 -10.93 16.92 -19.73
N VAL A 444 -10.46 16.96 -18.48
CA VAL A 444 -10.64 18.14 -17.60
C VAL A 444 -9.63 19.25 -17.93
N GLY A 445 -8.52 18.93 -18.61
CA GLY A 445 -7.49 19.89 -19.00
C GLY A 445 -6.51 20.23 -17.88
N VAL A 446 -6.11 19.24 -17.08
CA VAL A 446 -5.23 19.42 -15.91
C VAL A 446 -3.98 18.55 -15.98
N ASN A 447 -2.83 19.11 -15.58
CA ASN A 447 -1.53 18.42 -15.66
C ASN A 447 -1.14 17.68 -14.39
N THR A 448 -1.68 18.06 -13.23
CA THR A 448 -1.25 17.53 -11.92
C THR A 448 -2.43 17.13 -11.06
N ILE A 449 -2.20 16.27 -10.06
CA ILE A 449 -3.21 15.91 -9.06
C ILE A 449 -3.68 17.14 -8.26
N GLN A 450 -2.79 18.11 -8.01
CA GLN A 450 -3.17 19.36 -7.36
C GLN A 450 -4.18 20.16 -8.20
N ASP A 451 -3.96 20.26 -9.51
CA ASP A 451 -4.89 20.93 -10.42
C ASP A 451 -6.22 20.16 -10.50
N MET A 452 -6.17 18.83 -10.58
CA MET A 452 -7.37 18.00 -10.58
C MET A 452 -8.25 18.27 -9.35
N ARG A 453 -7.64 18.38 -8.17
CA ARG A 453 -8.34 18.63 -6.90
C ARG A 453 -8.97 20.02 -6.77
N THR A 454 -8.47 21.01 -7.53
CA THR A 454 -8.80 22.43 -7.30
C THR A 454 -9.47 23.12 -8.48
N LYS A 455 -9.30 22.61 -9.71
CA LYS A 455 -9.84 23.20 -10.94
C LYS A 455 -10.99 22.40 -11.54
N ALA A 456 -11.07 21.09 -11.26
CA ALA A 456 -12.11 20.24 -11.82
C ALA A 456 -13.50 20.67 -11.37
N ARG A 457 -14.48 20.55 -12.27
CA ARG A 457 -15.88 20.88 -12.01
C ARG A 457 -16.76 19.64 -12.15
N PHE A 458 -17.80 19.59 -11.34
CA PHE A 458 -18.80 18.53 -11.39
C PHE A 458 -20.13 19.06 -11.91
N ILE A 459 -20.88 18.19 -12.57
CA ILE A 459 -22.30 18.36 -12.86
C ILE A 459 -23.09 17.28 -12.11
N GLU A 460 -24.14 17.67 -11.38
CA GLU A 460 -25.11 16.73 -10.82
C GLU A 460 -25.96 16.12 -11.93
N ILE A 461 -26.17 14.80 -11.86
CA ILE A 461 -26.91 14.06 -12.87
C ILE A 461 -28.13 13.34 -12.27
N SER A 462 -29.02 12.88 -13.14
CA SER A 462 -30.18 12.09 -12.73
C SER A 462 -29.87 10.58 -12.79
N ALA A 463 -30.73 9.75 -12.18
CA ALA A 463 -30.64 8.30 -12.33
C ALA A 463 -30.77 7.82 -13.79
N ALA A 464 -31.48 8.58 -14.65
CA ALA A 464 -31.55 8.26 -16.07
C ALA A 464 -30.19 8.44 -16.76
N SER A 465 -29.43 9.47 -16.36
CA SER A 465 -28.07 9.72 -16.83
C SER A 465 -27.09 8.64 -16.35
N VAL A 466 -27.28 8.07 -15.15
CA VAL A 466 -26.46 6.92 -14.71
C VAL A 466 -26.59 5.74 -15.68
N ARG A 467 -27.82 5.43 -16.10
CA ARG A 467 -28.05 4.39 -17.11
C ARG A 467 -27.44 4.75 -18.47
N GLU A 468 -27.52 6.02 -18.87
CA GLU A 468 -26.89 6.53 -20.10
C GLU A 468 -25.35 6.42 -20.08
N ASN A 469 -24.72 6.61 -18.91
CA ASN A 469 -23.27 6.56 -18.76
C ASN A 469 -22.68 5.16 -19.01
N HIS A 470 -23.45 4.11 -18.72
CA HIS A 470 -23.06 2.72 -18.97
C HIS A 470 -23.44 2.31 -20.40
N PRO A 471 -22.72 1.36 -21.04
CA PRO A 471 -23.18 0.75 -22.29
C PRO A 471 -24.62 0.24 -22.14
N HIS A 472 -25.51 0.70 -23.01
CA HIS A 472 -26.92 0.40 -23.00
C HIS A 472 -27.40 0.05 -24.42
N ASP A 473 -28.54 -0.62 -24.51
CA ASP A 473 -29.19 -1.03 -25.77
C ASP A 473 -28.35 -1.96 -26.68
N ILE A 474 -27.39 -2.70 -26.11
CA ILE A 474 -26.57 -3.70 -26.81
C ILE A 474 -26.29 -4.94 -25.93
N ALA A 475 -25.91 -6.04 -26.56
CA ALA A 475 -25.31 -7.19 -25.87
C ALA A 475 -23.79 -7.10 -25.94
N ILE A 476 -23.11 -7.14 -24.80
CA ILE A 476 -21.64 -7.12 -24.73
C ILE A 476 -21.11 -8.49 -25.14
N THR A 477 -20.38 -8.55 -26.26
CA THR A 477 -19.75 -9.79 -26.75
C THR A 477 -18.35 -10.00 -26.18
N GLN A 478 -17.67 -8.91 -25.81
CA GLN A 478 -16.33 -8.93 -25.23
C GLN A 478 -16.20 -7.80 -24.22
N GLU A 479 -15.87 -8.13 -22.98
CA GLU A 479 -15.60 -7.15 -21.93
C GLU A 479 -14.19 -6.56 -22.06
N ALA A 480 -14.03 -5.30 -21.68
CA ALA A 480 -12.74 -4.64 -21.62
C ALA A 480 -12.11 -4.81 -20.22
N PRO A 481 -10.77 -4.83 -20.08
CA PRO A 481 -10.11 -5.01 -18.78
C PRO A 481 -10.48 -3.97 -17.71
N ASN A 482 -10.95 -2.80 -18.13
CA ASN A 482 -11.31 -1.66 -17.29
C ASN A 482 -12.82 -1.50 -17.05
N TYR A 483 -13.65 -2.39 -17.63
CA TYR A 483 -15.11 -2.31 -17.50
C TYR A 483 -15.76 -3.69 -17.52
N SER A 484 -16.46 -4.02 -16.43
CA SER A 484 -17.36 -5.18 -16.32
C SER A 484 -18.64 -4.74 -15.64
N VAL A 485 -19.79 -5.19 -16.13
CA VAL A 485 -21.06 -4.96 -15.44
C VAL A 485 -21.08 -5.91 -14.23
N GLU A 486 -21.33 -5.40 -13.02
CA GLU A 486 -21.61 -6.29 -11.89
C GLU A 486 -22.76 -7.21 -12.29
N HIS A 487 -22.52 -8.53 -12.19
CA HIS A 487 -23.50 -9.55 -12.48
C HIS A 487 -24.78 -9.28 -11.67
N SER A 488 -25.77 -8.62 -12.28
CA SER A 488 -27.16 -8.88 -11.96
C SER A 488 -27.32 -10.36 -12.21
N SER A 489 -27.67 -11.10 -11.16
CA SER A 489 -28.10 -12.49 -11.26
C SER A 489 -28.92 -12.67 -12.54
N ASP A 490 -28.45 -13.51 -13.45
CA ASP A 490 -29.31 -14.15 -14.43
C ASP A 490 -30.33 -14.98 -13.64
N SER A 491 -31.40 -14.32 -13.22
CA SER A 491 -32.64 -14.94 -12.83
C SER A 491 -33.48 -15.11 -14.09
N HIS A 492 -32.99 -15.87 -15.07
CA HIS A 492 -33.79 -16.45 -16.14
C HIS A 492 -33.20 -17.81 -16.52
N GLY A 493 -33.89 -18.86 -16.08
CA GLY A 493 -33.57 -20.28 -16.28
C GLY A 493 -34.23 -21.13 -15.23
#